data_AF-A0A8B9NI57-F1
#
_entry.id   AF-A0A8B9NI57-F1
#
_cell.length_a   1.000
_cell.length_b   1.000
_cell.length_c   1.000
_cell.angle_alpha   90.00
_cell.angle_beta   90.00
_cell.angle_gamma   90.00
#
_symmetry.space_group_name_H-M   'P 1'
#
loop_
_entity.id
_entity.type
_entity.pdbx_description
1 polymer ?
#
loop_
_entity_poly.entity_id
_entity_poly.type
_entity_poly.pdbx_seq_one_letter_code
_entity_poly.pdbx_strand_id
1 'polypeptide(L)'
;MAETHGLMERLEKAVTRLESLFSDSHRSGGMECDAINGVNGSIAPYVEAFDRLLNGSVAEFLRYSKILEGDVKTHAEMVRAAFQAQRSFLVLASQCQEPQEVRRVT
;
A
#
# COMPACT_ATOMS: atom_id res chain seq x y z
N MET A 1 10.71 8.03 -42.11
CA MET A 1 11.18 9.03 -41.12
C MET A 1 10.07 9.94 -40.60
N ALA A 2 9.00 10.21 -41.36
CA ALA A 2 7.87 11.03 -40.87
C ALA A 2 7.01 10.34 -39.80
N GLU A 3 6.85 9.02 -39.88
CA GLU A 3 5.99 8.26 -38.95
C GLU A 3 6.54 8.20 -37.52
N THR A 4 7.86 8.10 -37.36
CA THR A 4 8.52 8.09 -36.04
C THR A 4 8.39 9.44 -35.34
N HIS A 5 8.43 10.54 -36.09
CA HIS A 5 8.24 11.88 -35.56
C HIS A 5 6.79 12.09 -35.10
N GLY A 6 5.80 11.60 -35.87
CA GLY A 6 4.40 11.68 -35.48
C GLY A 6 4.06 10.85 -34.23
N LEU A 7 4.74 9.72 -34.01
CA LEU A 7 4.60 8.94 -32.78
C LEU A 7 5.21 9.67 -31.57
N MET A 8 6.37 10.30 -31.74
CA MET A 8 7.04 11.06 -30.69
C MET A 8 6.21 12.27 -30.25
N GLU A 9 5.66 13.03 -31.21
CA GLU A 9 4.80 14.20 -30.93
C GLU A 9 3.52 13.79 -30.17
N ARG A 10 2.92 12.66 -30.54
CA ARG A 10 1.74 12.13 -29.82
C ARG A 10 2.08 11.69 -28.41
N LEU A 11 3.25 11.09 -28.21
CA LEU A 11 3.71 10.66 -26.89
C LEU A 11 3.99 11.87 -26.00
N GLU A 12 4.69 12.87 -26.51
CA GLU A 12 4.97 14.11 -25.79
C GLU A 12 3.66 14.80 -25.37
N LYS A 13 2.69 14.89 -26.29
CA LYS A 13 1.35 15.44 -25.98
C LYS A 13 0.59 14.63 -24.93
N ALA A 14 0.74 13.30 -24.91
CA ALA A 14 0.12 12.45 -23.90
C ALA A 14 0.79 12.64 -22.52
N VAL A 15 2.11 12.74 -22.49
CA VAL A 15 2.90 12.95 -21.27
C VAL A 15 2.59 14.31 -20.65
N THR A 16 2.62 15.40 -21.42
CA THR A 16 2.29 16.74 -20.90
C THR A 16 0.87 16.81 -20.33
N ARG A 17 -0.10 16.13 -20.96
CA ARG A 17 -1.46 16.04 -20.42
C ARG A 17 -1.51 15.29 -19.09
N LEU A 18 -0.75 14.20 -18.99
CA LEU A 18 -0.68 13.41 -17.76
C LEU A 18 -0.04 14.22 -16.62
N GLU A 19 1.06 14.90 -16.88
CA GLU A 19 1.75 15.77 -15.92
C GLU A 19 0.87 16.93 -15.44
N SER A 20 0.06 17.52 -16.33
CA SER A 20 -0.91 18.56 -15.97
C SER A 20 -1.97 18.05 -15.00
N LEU A 21 -2.53 16.85 -15.24
CA LEU A 21 -3.55 16.26 -14.36
C LEU A 21 -3.03 15.96 -12.95
N PHE A 22 -1.76 15.55 -12.84
CA PHE A 22 -1.14 15.32 -11.53
C PHE A 22 -0.77 16.62 -10.80
N SER A 23 -0.46 17.69 -11.54
CA SER A 23 -0.13 18.99 -10.96
C SER A 23 -1.34 19.71 -10.36
N ASP A 24 -2.51 19.60 -10.99
CA ASP A 24 -3.74 20.26 -10.53
C ASP A 24 -4.40 19.57 -9.31
N SER A 25 -4.06 18.30 -9.05
CA SER A 25 -4.60 17.52 -7.92
C SER A 25 -4.18 18.06 -6.54
N HIS A 26 -3.13 18.88 -6.45
CA HIS A 26 -2.59 19.36 -5.17
C HIS A 26 -3.20 20.68 -4.64
N ARG A 27 -4.28 21.18 -5.25
CA ARG A 27 -4.81 22.54 -4.98
C ARG A 27 -6.28 22.67 -4.59
N SER A 28 -7.02 21.58 -4.33
CA SER A 28 -8.41 21.72 -3.86
C SER A 28 -8.71 20.82 -2.67
N GLY A 29 -8.77 21.44 -1.48
CA GLY A 29 -9.37 20.82 -0.31
C GLY A 29 -10.88 20.65 -0.48
N GLY A 30 -11.39 19.52 0.00
CA GLY A 30 -12.78 19.28 0.36
C GLY A 30 -13.78 19.20 -0.79
N MET A 31 -14.10 17.97 -1.23
CA MET A 31 -15.47 17.57 -1.58
C MET A 31 -15.51 16.05 -1.78
N GLU A 32 -16.42 15.40 -1.05
CA GLU A 32 -16.92 14.05 -1.28
C GLU A 32 -17.40 13.90 -2.74
N CYS A 33 -16.83 12.96 -3.50
CA CYS A 33 -17.47 12.44 -4.72
C CYS A 33 -16.88 11.08 -5.11
N ASP A 34 -17.75 10.09 -4.96
CA ASP A 34 -17.97 8.91 -5.79
C ASP A 34 -16.75 8.09 -6.29
N ALA A 35 -16.70 6.88 -5.73
CA ALA A 35 -15.75 5.83 -6.02
C ALA A 35 -15.97 5.25 -7.41
N ILE A 36 -15.28 5.78 -8.42
CA ILE A 36 -15.29 5.14 -9.75
C ILE A 36 -13.91 4.89 -10.36
N ASN A 37 -12.79 5.24 -9.71
CA ASN A 37 -11.44 4.80 -10.15
C ASN A 37 -10.38 4.72 -9.02
N GLY A 38 -10.78 4.18 -7.86
CA GLY A 38 -10.00 3.20 -7.09
C GLY A 38 -8.60 3.48 -6.52
N VAL A 39 -7.98 4.64 -6.74
CA VAL A 39 -6.73 5.02 -6.05
C VAL A 39 -6.89 6.42 -5.48
N ASN A 40 -7.72 6.52 -4.44
CA ASN A 40 -7.46 7.55 -3.45
C ASN A 40 -6.19 7.07 -2.72
N GLY A 41 -5.12 7.86 -2.67
CA GLY A 41 -3.87 7.53 -1.96
C GLY A 41 -4.02 7.36 -0.44
N SER A 42 -5.25 7.15 0.03
CA SER A 42 -5.63 6.86 1.40
C SER A 42 -5.42 5.37 1.68
N ILE A 43 -4.81 5.09 2.83
CA ILE A 43 -4.68 3.75 3.38
C ILE A 43 -6.08 3.13 3.55
N ALA A 44 -6.24 1.86 3.18
CA ALA A 44 -7.52 1.18 3.30
C ALA A 44 -7.96 1.06 4.78
N PRO A 45 -9.26 1.17 5.12
CA PRO A 45 -9.72 1.22 6.52
C PRO A 45 -9.28 0.03 7.38
N TYR A 46 -9.18 -1.16 6.80
CA TYR A 46 -8.72 -2.35 7.50
C TYR A 46 -7.20 -2.37 7.73
N VAL A 47 -6.41 -1.72 6.87
CA VAL A 47 -4.96 -1.52 7.10
C VAL A 47 -4.76 -0.54 8.24
N GLU A 48 -5.55 0.54 8.29
CA GLU A 48 -5.52 1.50 9.40
C GLU A 48 -5.95 0.87 10.74
N ALA A 49 -6.98 0.02 10.73
CA ALA A 49 -7.36 -0.77 11.89
C ALA A 49 -6.23 -1.70 12.35
N PHE A 50 -5.53 -2.33 11.42
CA PHE A 50 -4.36 -3.16 11.72
C PHE A 50 -3.21 -2.33 12.31
N ASP A 51 -2.96 -1.12 11.80
CA ASP A 51 -1.95 -0.20 12.33
C ASP A 51 -2.25 0.21 13.78
N ARG A 52 -3.53 0.37 14.14
CA ARG A 52 -3.93 0.59 15.55
C ARG A 52 -3.60 -0.59 16.45
N LEU A 53 -3.71 -1.83 15.96
CA LEU A 53 -3.29 -3.02 16.71
C LEU A 53 -1.77 -3.07 16.88
N LEU A 54 -1.03 -2.78 15.81
CA LEU A 54 0.44 -2.73 15.83
C LEU A 54 0.98 -1.71 16.83
N ASN A 55 0.40 -0.52 16.83
CA ASN A 55 0.81 0.59 17.69
C ASN A 55 0.24 0.48 19.12
N GLY A 56 -0.73 -0.41 19.33
CA GLY A 56 -1.35 -0.67 20.63
C GLY A 56 -0.77 -1.92 21.30
N SER A 57 -1.57 -3.00 21.32
CA SER A 57 -1.27 -4.22 22.06
C SER A 57 0.02 -4.91 21.60
N VAL A 58 0.33 -4.88 20.30
CA VAL A 58 1.57 -5.49 19.78
C VAL A 58 2.78 -4.70 20.25
N ALA A 59 2.75 -3.36 20.20
CA ALA A 59 3.83 -2.53 20.72
C ALA A 59 4.07 -2.77 22.23
N GLU A 60 2.98 -2.91 23.01
CA GLU A 60 3.09 -3.23 24.43
C GLU A 60 3.69 -4.62 24.68
N PHE A 61 3.26 -5.64 23.94
CA PHE A 61 3.85 -6.98 23.97
C PHE A 61 5.35 -6.93 23.68
N LEU A 62 5.77 -6.25 22.60
CA LEU A 62 7.19 -6.12 22.24
C LEU A 62 7.98 -5.40 23.33
N ARG A 63 7.40 -4.39 23.97
CA ARG A 63 8.02 -3.66 25.07
C ARG A 63 8.28 -4.57 26.28
N TYR A 64 7.30 -5.35 26.71
CA TYR A 64 7.48 -6.27 27.84
C TYR A 64 8.42 -7.42 27.52
N SER A 65 8.33 -7.98 26.31
CA SER A 65 9.25 -9.03 25.87
C SER A 65 10.70 -8.57 25.84
N LYS A 66 10.96 -7.28 25.55
CA LYS A 66 12.30 -6.69 25.65
C LYS A 66 12.81 -6.61 27.09
N ILE A 67 11.93 -6.41 28.07
CA ILE A 67 12.29 -6.38 29.50
C ILE A 67 12.66 -7.78 30.01
N LEU A 68 11.98 -8.82 29.50
CA LEU A 68 12.23 -10.22 29.90
C LEU A 68 13.51 -10.80 29.29
N GLU A 69 14.01 -10.20 28.19
CA GLU A 69 15.22 -10.62 27.49
C GLU A 69 15.21 -12.09 27.03
N GLY A 70 16.38 -12.65 26.72
CA GLY A 70 16.56 -14.05 26.31
C GLY A 70 15.68 -14.50 25.14
N ASP A 71 15.19 -15.74 25.23
CA ASP A 71 14.37 -16.36 24.18
C ASP A 71 13.03 -15.65 23.98
N VAL A 72 12.50 -15.03 25.03
CA VAL A 72 11.23 -14.27 24.95
C VAL A 72 11.40 -13.06 24.04
N LYS A 73 12.51 -12.33 24.18
CA LYS A 73 12.85 -11.23 23.26
C LYS A 73 13.04 -11.75 21.83
N THR A 74 13.80 -12.83 21.65
CA THR A 74 14.04 -13.42 20.31
C THR A 74 12.73 -13.81 19.64
N HIS A 75 11.84 -14.49 20.34
CA HIS A 75 10.53 -14.85 19.82
C HIS A 75 9.67 -13.63 19.48
N ALA A 76 9.69 -12.60 20.33
CA ALA A 76 8.96 -11.36 20.08
C ALA A 76 9.45 -10.63 18.83
N GLU A 77 10.74 -10.69 18.51
CA GLU A 77 11.28 -10.15 17.26
C GLU A 77 10.77 -10.91 16.02
N MET A 78 10.61 -12.23 16.11
CA MET A 78 9.99 -13.03 15.05
C MET A 78 8.51 -12.65 14.85
N VAL A 79 7.77 -12.48 15.95
CA VAL A 79 6.38 -12.01 15.91
C VAL A 79 6.30 -10.63 15.24
N ARG A 80 7.18 -9.69 15.62
CA ARG A 80 7.24 -8.36 14.96
C ARG A 80 7.42 -8.49 13.45
N ALA A 81 8.36 -9.34 13.00
CA ALA A 81 8.62 -9.55 11.57
C ALA A 81 7.38 -10.13 10.85
N ALA A 82 6.70 -11.09 11.46
CA ALA A 82 5.47 -11.68 10.90
C ALA A 82 4.35 -10.64 10.75
N PHE A 83 4.12 -9.82 11.78
CA PHE A 83 3.11 -8.76 11.75
C PHE A 83 3.44 -7.66 10.72
N GLN A 84 4.72 -7.33 10.53
CA GLN A 84 5.15 -6.42 9.47
C GLN A 84 4.90 -7.01 8.08
N ALA A 85 5.21 -8.29 7.86
CA ALA A 85 4.92 -8.97 6.61
C ALA A 85 3.41 -9.02 6.33
N GLN A 86 2.60 -9.30 7.36
CA GLN A 86 1.14 -9.30 7.25
C GLN A 86 0.58 -7.91 6.92
N ARG A 87 1.12 -6.84 7.53
CA ARG A 87 0.75 -5.46 7.17
C ARG A 87 1.04 -5.17 5.69
N SER A 88 2.24 -5.51 5.22
CA SER A 88 2.62 -5.33 3.81
C SER A 88 1.69 -6.11 2.88
N PHE A 89 1.30 -7.32 3.27
CA PHE A 89 0.31 -8.11 2.54
C PHE A 89 -1.08 -7.45 2.51
N LEU A 90 -1.57 -6.89 3.63
CA LEU A 90 -2.85 -6.18 3.66
C LEU A 90 -2.84 -4.94 2.74
N VAL A 91 -1.72 -4.23 2.67
CA VAL A 91 -1.53 -3.11 1.72
C VAL A 91 -1.55 -3.61 0.27
N LEU A 92 -0.90 -4.74 -0.01
CA LEU A 92 -0.95 -5.34 -1.34
C LEU A 92 -2.38 -5.76 -1.72
N ALA A 93 -3.08 -6.42 -0.80
CA ALA A 93 -4.46 -6.86 -1.00
C ALA A 93 -5.44 -5.69 -1.17
N SER A 94 -5.13 -4.50 -0.66
CA SER A 94 -5.96 -3.31 -0.90
C SER A 94 -5.84 -2.72 -2.29
N GLN A 95 -4.77 -3.07 -3.00
CA GLN A 95 -4.43 -2.52 -4.31
C GLN A 95 -4.58 -3.54 -5.43
N CYS A 96 -4.82 -4.81 -5.10
CA CYS A 96 -4.87 -5.91 -6.06
C CYS A 96 -6.16 -6.72 -5.92
N GLN A 97 -6.66 -7.22 -7.05
CA GLN A 97 -7.72 -8.22 -7.04
C GLN A 97 -7.17 -9.57 -6.59
N GLU A 98 -8.04 -10.43 -6.05
CA GLU A 98 -7.67 -11.77 -5.64
C GLU A 98 -7.11 -12.57 -6.84
N PRO A 99 -5.93 -13.18 -6.71
CA PRO A 99 -5.38 -14.01 -7.78
C PRO A 99 -6.23 -15.27 -7.98
N GLN A 100 -6.31 -15.76 -9.22
CA GLN A 100 -7.02 -17.02 -9.48
C GLN A 100 -6.33 -18.20 -8.81
N GLU A 101 -7.13 -19.08 -8.20
CA GLU A 101 -6.62 -20.26 -7.51
C GLU A 101 -5.99 -21.24 -8.52
N VAL A 102 -4.66 -21.25 -8.58
CA VAL A 102 -3.92 -22.27 -9.34
C VAL A 102 -3.95 -23.56 -8.51
N ARG A 103 -4.89 -24.44 -8.83
CA ARG A 103 -5.01 -25.78 -8.24
C ARG A 103 -3.66 -26.49 -8.31
N ARG A 104 -2.98 -26.63 -7.18
CA ARG A 104 -1.74 -27.41 -7.09
C ARG A 104 -2.11 -28.88 -7.24
N VAL A 105 -1.70 -29.48 -8.35
CA VAL A 105 -1.74 -30.94 -8.51
C VAL A 105 -0.55 -31.47 -7.71
N THR A 106 -0.83 -31.98 -6.52
CA THR A 106 0.10 -32.80 -5.72
C THR A 106 -0.03 -34.25 -6.10
#